data_AF-A0A2D8EUY5-F1
#
_entry.id   AF-A0A2D8EUY5-F1
#
_cell.length_a   1.000
_cell.length_b   1.000
_cell.length_c   1.000
_cell.angle_alpha   90.00
_cell.angle_beta   90.00
_cell.angle_gamma   90.00
#
_symmetry.space_group_name_H-M   'P 1'
#
loop_
_entity.id
_entity.type
_entity.pdbx_description
1 polymer ?
#
loop_
_entity_poly.entity_id
_entity_poly.type
_entity_poly.pdbx_seq_one_letter_code
_entity_poly.pdbx_strand_id
1 'polypeptide(L)'
;MAKRKTPKIKNLGPKKITEDQLHRLQNLVRAINDCQNDIGSIETRKHNLLHQVLKLQELLEKLQQEFKEQYGDADININDGTIKPKENEQVNS
;
A
#
# COMPACT_ATOMS: atom_id res chain seq x y z
N MET A 1 -21.45 -20.21 -72.00
CA MET A 1 -21.06 -20.34 -70.57
C MET A 1 -21.20 -18.97 -69.90
N ALA A 2 -22.31 -18.73 -69.19
CA ALA A 2 -22.50 -17.47 -68.46
C ALA A 2 -21.76 -17.56 -67.11
N LYS A 3 -20.68 -16.77 -66.96
CA LYS A 3 -19.95 -16.65 -65.70
C LYS A 3 -20.88 -16.03 -64.65
N ARG A 4 -21.40 -16.84 -63.72
CA ARG A 4 -22.11 -16.33 -62.54
C ARG A 4 -21.10 -15.61 -61.65
N LYS A 5 -21.25 -14.29 -61.50
CA LYS A 5 -20.53 -13.51 -60.49
C LYS A 5 -21.14 -13.83 -59.13
N THR A 6 -20.45 -14.57 -58.28
CA THR A 6 -20.84 -14.77 -56.88
C THR A 6 -20.77 -13.41 -56.17
N PRO A 7 -21.85 -12.92 -55.52
CA PRO A 7 -21.76 -11.68 -54.76
C PRO A 7 -20.82 -11.89 -53.56
N LYS A 8 -19.81 -11.01 -53.42
CA LYS A 8 -18.94 -10.98 -52.24
C LYS A 8 -19.81 -10.71 -51.01
N ILE A 9 -19.95 -11.71 -50.15
CA ILE A 9 -20.67 -11.59 -48.88
C ILE A 9 -19.93 -10.54 -48.06
N LYS A 10 -20.49 -9.33 -47.98
CA LYS A 10 -20.00 -8.27 -47.10
C LYS A 10 -20.31 -8.74 -45.68
N ASN A 11 -19.31 -9.02 -44.86
CA ASN A 11 -19.51 -9.37 -43.45
C ASN A 11 -20.37 -8.28 -42.79
N LEU A 12 -21.66 -8.56 -42.57
CA LEU A 12 -22.68 -7.64 -42.05
C LEU A 12 -22.85 -7.86 -40.53
N GLY A 13 -21.75 -7.95 -39.80
CA GLY A 13 -21.79 -7.93 -38.34
C GLY A 13 -22.26 -6.55 -37.82
N PRO A 14 -22.87 -6.49 -36.62
CA PRO A 14 -23.26 -5.22 -36.02
C PRO A 14 -22.02 -4.33 -35.81
N LYS A 15 -22.12 -3.06 -36.23
CA LYS A 15 -21.00 -2.09 -36.14
C LYS A 15 -20.88 -1.42 -34.77
N LYS A 16 -21.93 -1.52 -33.95
CA LYS A 16 -22.05 -0.87 -32.64
C LYS A 16 -22.81 -1.79 -31.69
N ILE A 17 -22.49 -1.67 -30.40
CA ILE A 17 -23.29 -2.25 -29.32
C ILE A 17 -24.59 -1.45 -29.13
N THR A 18 -25.55 -2.03 -28.43
CA THR A 18 -26.78 -1.32 -28.05
C THR A 18 -26.49 -0.24 -27.02
N GLU A 19 -27.36 0.78 -26.94
CA GLU A 19 -27.24 1.84 -25.93
C GLU A 19 -27.25 1.28 -24.50
N ASP A 20 -28.08 0.28 -24.21
CA ASP A 20 -28.11 -0.38 -22.90
C ASP A 20 -26.78 -1.07 -22.56
N GLN A 21 -26.16 -1.73 -23.53
CA GLN A 21 -24.84 -2.34 -23.36
C GLN A 21 -23.76 -1.28 -23.16
N LEU A 22 -23.84 -0.17 -23.90
CA LEU A 22 -22.91 0.95 -23.76
C LEU A 22 -23.03 1.59 -22.37
N HIS A 23 -24.25 1.84 -21.89
CA HIS A 23 -24.49 2.37 -20.55
C HIS A 23 -23.95 1.45 -19.46
N ARG A 24 -24.19 0.13 -19.56
CA ARG A 24 -23.64 -0.86 -18.62
C ARG A 24 -22.11 -0.84 -18.61
N LEU A 25 -21.48 -0.80 -19.79
CA LEU A 25 -20.03 -0.73 -19.92
C LEU A 25 -19.48 0.55 -19.29
N GLN A 26 -20.06 1.70 -19.60
CA GLN A 26 -19.64 3.00 -19.05
C GLN A 26 -19.74 3.04 -17.53
N ASN A 27 -20.85 2.53 -16.96
CA ASN A 27 -21.04 2.49 -15.51
C ASN A 27 -20.00 1.58 -14.83
N LEU A 28 -19.71 0.42 -15.43
CA LEU A 28 -18.71 -0.49 -14.90
C LEU A 28 -17.30 0.12 -14.96
N VAL A 29 -16.94 0.80 -16.05
CA VAL A 29 -15.66 1.50 -16.17
C VAL A 29 -15.55 2.64 -15.16
N ARG A 30 -16.61 3.42 -14.93
CA ARG A 30 -16.64 4.46 -13.90
C ARG A 30 -16.39 3.87 -12.51
N ALA A 31 -17.13 2.83 -12.15
CA ALA A 31 -16.97 2.16 -10.86
C ALA A 31 -15.54 1.62 -10.65
N ILE A 32 -14.91 1.06 -11.70
CA ILE A 32 -13.51 0.63 -11.63
C ILE A 32 -12.58 1.81 -11.36
N ASN A 33 -12.76 2.93 -12.09
CA ASN A 33 -11.91 4.11 -11.92
C ASN A 33 -12.08 4.73 -10.52
N ASP A 34 -13.30 4.77 -10.00
CA ASP A 34 -13.57 5.26 -8.65
C ASP A 34 -12.84 4.41 -7.60
N CYS A 35 -12.93 3.07 -7.70
CA CYS A 35 -12.18 2.16 -6.84
C CYS A 35 -10.66 2.37 -6.96
N GLN A 36 -10.13 2.57 -8.16
CA GLN A 36 -8.69 2.81 -8.37
C GLN A 36 -8.24 4.14 -7.74
N ASN A 37 -9.06 5.19 -7.83
CA ASN A 37 -8.79 6.48 -7.19
C ASN A 37 -8.78 6.33 -5.66
N ASP A 38 -9.75 5.62 -5.10
CA ASP A 38 -9.82 5.34 -3.67
C ASP A 38 -8.60 4.56 -3.20
N ILE A 39 -8.17 3.54 -3.96
CA ILE A 39 -6.93 2.79 -3.68
C ILE A 39 -5.72 3.75 -3.68
N GLY A 40 -5.59 4.63 -4.67
CA GLY A 40 -4.49 5.61 -4.71
C GLY A 40 -4.48 6.54 -3.48
N SER A 41 -5.65 6.97 -3.02
CA SER A 41 -5.80 7.77 -1.80
C SER A 41 -5.42 6.97 -0.53
N ILE A 42 -5.81 5.69 -0.44
CA ILE A 42 -5.41 4.80 0.66
C ILE A 42 -3.89 4.61 0.68
N GLU A 43 -3.26 4.32 -0.46
CA GLU A 43 -1.82 4.10 -0.54
C GLU A 43 -1.03 5.35 -0.13
N THR A 44 -1.48 6.54 -0.55
CA THR A 44 -0.89 7.81 -0.11
C THR A 44 -0.98 7.99 1.41
N ARG A 45 -2.15 7.73 1.99
CA ARG A 45 -2.35 7.80 3.45
C ARG A 45 -1.48 6.79 4.20
N LYS A 46 -1.40 5.56 3.70
CA LYS A 46 -0.55 4.50 4.25
C LYS A 46 0.92 4.91 4.23
N HIS A 47 1.42 5.44 3.12
CA HIS A 47 2.80 5.93 3.04
C HIS A 47 3.09 7.00 4.09
N ASN A 48 2.18 7.96 4.27
CA ASN A 48 2.35 9.03 5.27
C ASN A 48 2.41 8.47 6.70
N LEU A 49 1.56 7.48 7.02
CA LEU A 49 1.58 6.81 8.32
C LEU A 49 2.88 6.03 8.53
N LEU A 50 3.34 5.28 7.52
CA LEU A 50 4.62 4.56 7.59
C LEU A 50 5.79 5.53 7.83
N HIS A 51 5.81 6.67 7.13
CA HIS A 51 6.82 7.70 7.34
C HIS A 51 6.74 8.33 8.73
N GLN A 52 5.55 8.50 9.29
CA GLN A 52 5.38 8.98 10.67
C GLN A 52 5.90 7.96 11.69
N VAL A 53 5.66 6.66 11.48
CA VAL A 53 6.21 5.60 12.33
C VAL A 53 7.74 5.64 12.33
N LEU A 54 8.36 5.78 11.16
CA LEU A 54 9.82 5.90 11.05
C LEU A 54 10.36 7.10 11.85
N LYS A 55 9.71 8.28 11.74
CA LYS A 55 10.10 9.46 12.54
C LYS A 55 9.99 9.21 14.05
N LEU A 56 8.96 8.51 14.50
CA LEU A 56 8.80 8.18 15.92
C LEU A 56 9.87 7.19 16.39
N GLN A 57 10.27 6.24 15.54
CA GLN A 57 11.37 5.33 15.82
C GLN A 57 12.70 6.07 15.94
N GLU A 58 13.00 7.02 15.04
CA GLU A 58 14.19 7.87 15.13
C GLU A 58 14.23 8.68 16.44
N LEU A 59 13.08 9.19 16.90
CA LEU A 59 12.99 9.88 18.19
C LEU A 59 13.20 8.93 19.38
N LEU A 60 12.67 7.71 19.29
CA LEU A 60 12.89 6.69 20.31
C LEU A 60 14.36 6.29 20.40
N GLU A 61 15.05 6.12 19.27
CA GLU A 61 16.49 5.82 19.23
C GLU A 61 17.32 6.94 19.86
N LYS A 62 16.98 8.21 19.59
CA LYS A 62 17.63 9.36 20.25
C LYS A 62 17.41 9.33 21.75
N LEU A 63 16.18 9.08 22.21
CA LEU A 63 15.88 8.99 23.63
C LEU A 63 16.65 7.84 24.31
N GLN A 64 16.77 6.70 23.63
CA GLN A 64 17.57 5.57 24.11
C GLN A 64 19.07 5.91 24.21
N GLN A 65 19.60 6.69 23.28
CA GLN A 65 20.97 7.19 23.34
C GLN A 65 21.16 8.14 24.54
N GLU A 66 20.24 9.09 24.73
CA GLU A 66 20.24 10.00 25.88
C GLU A 66 20.22 9.22 27.21
N PHE A 67 19.38 8.19 27.32
CA PHE A 67 19.32 7.34 28.50
C PHE A 67 20.58 6.51 28.70
N LYS A 68 21.19 6.02 27.62
CA LYS A 68 22.46 5.28 27.71
C LYS A 68 23.61 6.17 28.20
N GLU A 69 23.64 7.44 27.78
CA GLU A 69 24.61 8.42 28.27
C GLU A 69 24.40 8.75 29.75
N GLN A 70 23.14 8.81 30.21
CA GLN A 70 22.80 9.17 31.60
C GLN A 70 22.91 8.00 32.59
N TYR A 71 22.49 6.79 32.18
CA TYR A 71 22.30 5.63 33.06
C TYR A 71 23.20 4.44 32.71
N GLY A 72 24.01 4.55 31.64
CA GLY A 72 24.84 3.45 31.15
C GLY A 72 24.03 2.42 30.36
N ASP A 73 24.62 1.24 30.14
CA ASP A 73 23.91 0.15 29.45
C ASP A 73 22.92 -0.53 30.43
N ALA A 74 21.72 0.04 30.49
CA ALA A 74 20.65 -0.40 31.35
C ALA A 74 19.37 -0.65 30.56
N ASP A 75 18.57 -1.61 31.02
CA ASP A 75 17.24 -1.89 30.51
C ASP A 75 16.22 -1.08 31.30
N ILE A 76 15.35 -0.35 30.60
CA ILE A 76 14.37 0.55 31.19
C ILE A 76 12.98 0.00 30.91
N ASN A 77 12.26 -0.35 31.97
CA ASN A 77 10.91 -0.87 31.85
C ASN A 77 9.95 0.24 31.39
N ILE A 78 9.30 0.05 30.26
CA ILE A 78 8.37 1.04 29.66
C ILE A 78 7.11 1.32 30.50
N ASN A 79 6.76 0.43 31.44
CA ASN A 79 5.53 0.56 32.22
C ASN A 79 5.72 1.38 33.51
N ASP A 80 6.87 1.23 34.18
CA ASP A 80 7.13 1.81 35.50
C ASP A 80 8.43 2.62 35.58
N GLY A 81 9.23 2.63 34.51
CA GLY A 81 10.50 3.37 34.45
C GLY A 81 11.63 2.77 35.28
N THR A 82 11.47 1.57 35.83
CA THR A 82 12.53 0.91 36.60
C THR A 82 13.75 0.62 35.71
N ILE A 83 14.93 1.03 36.19
CA ILE A 83 16.21 0.86 35.50
C ILE A 83 16.88 -0.38 36.07
N LYS A 84 17.09 -1.39 35.23
CA LYS A 84 17.87 -2.58 35.57
C LYS A 84 19.22 -2.50 34.85
N PRO A 85 20.36 -2.56 35.55
CA PRO A 85 21.62 -2.70 34.86
C PRO A 85 21.56 -3.96 34.01
N LYS A 86 22.03 -3.90 32.75
CA LYS A 86 22.20 -5.14 31.99
C LYS A 86 23.29 -5.93 32.70
N GLU A 87 22.89 -7.03 33.33
CA GLU A 87 23.81 -7.97 33.94
C GLU A 87 24.69 -8.50 32.80
N ASN A 88 25.94 -8.02 32.75
CA ASN A 88 26.95 -8.71 31.97
C ASN A 88 27.11 -10.09 32.63
N GLU A 89 26.71 -11.15 31.92
CA GLU A 89 27.22 -12.50 32.17
C GLU A 89 28.75 -12.48 32.00
N GLN A 90 29.47 -12.03 33.02
CA GLN A 90 30.87 -12.35 33.23
C GLN A 90 31.09 -12.62 34.71
N VAL A 91 30.86 -13.87 35.10
CA VAL A 91 31.65 -14.52 36.14
C VAL A 91 31.57 -16.03 35.92
N ASN A 92 32.56 -16.61 35.24
CA ASN A 92 33.47 -17.56 35.89
C ASN A 92 34.74 -17.76 35.05
N SER A 93 35.83 -17.85 35.80
CA SER A 93 37.27 -17.89 35.48
C SER A 93 37.75 -18.74 34.31
#